data_AF-A0A340WHN5-F1
#
_entry.id   AF-A0A340WHN5-F1
#
_cell.length_a   1.000
_cell.length_b   1.000
_cell.length_c   1.000
_cell.angle_alpha   90.00
_cell.angle_beta   90.00
_cell.angle_gamma   90.00
#
_symmetry.space_group_name_H-M   'P 1'
#
loop_
_entity.id
_entity.type
_entity.pdbx_description
1 polymer ?
#
loop_
_entity_poly.entity_id
_entity_poly.type
_entity_poly.pdbx_seq_one_letter_code
_entity_poly.pdbx_strand_id
1 'polypeptide(L)'
;PPVTKSLVTNCKPVTDRIHKAYKDKNKYRFEIMGEEEIAFKMIRTNVSHVVGQLDDIRKNPRKFVCLNDNIDHNHKDAQTVKAVLRDFYESVFPIPSQFELPREYRNRFLHMHELQEWRVYRDKLKFWTHCVLATLIIFTVFSFFAEQLIALKRKIFPRRRIHKEASPDRIKV
;
A
#
# COMPACT_ATOMS: atom_id res chain seq x y z
N PRO A 1 32.89 53.28 -4.92
CA PRO A 1 33.40 52.18 -4.08
C PRO A 1 32.29 51.20 -3.66
N PRO A 2 32.48 49.88 -3.83
CA PRO A 2 31.47 48.88 -3.44
C PRO A 2 31.40 48.74 -1.92
N VAL A 3 30.18 48.70 -1.37
CA VAL A 3 29.95 48.42 0.05
C VAL A 3 30.11 46.92 0.27
N THR A 4 31.15 46.51 1.01
CA THR A 4 31.43 45.11 1.31
C THR A 4 30.89 44.72 2.69
N LYS A 5 30.64 43.42 2.90
CA LYS A 5 30.23 42.90 4.21
C LYS A 5 31.21 43.30 5.32
N SER A 6 32.52 43.20 5.05
CA SER A 6 33.59 43.56 6.00
C SER A 6 33.51 45.03 6.42
N LEU A 7 33.28 45.94 5.47
CA LEU A 7 33.13 47.36 5.75
C LEU A 7 31.93 47.63 6.69
N VAL A 8 30.80 46.95 6.44
CA VAL A 8 29.58 47.09 7.25
C VAL A 8 29.75 46.49 8.64
N THR A 9 30.32 45.28 8.77
CA THR A 9 30.48 44.61 10.07
C THR A 9 31.48 45.30 10.99
N ASN A 10 32.48 46.00 10.43
CA ASN A 10 33.50 46.72 11.19
C ASN A 10 33.07 48.16 11.55
N CYS A 11 31.96 48.66 11.02
CA CYS A 11 31.45 50.00 11.30
C CYS A 11 30.46 49.97 12.47
N LYS A 12 30.97 50.19 13.69
CA LYS A 12 30.18 50.12 14.95
C LYS A 12 28.86 50.92 14.95
N PRO A 13 28.82 52.19 14.50
CA PRO A 13 27.55 52.95 14.45
C PRO A 13 26.48 52.31 13.54
N VAL A 14 26.89 51.61 12.49
CA VAL A 14 26.00 50.95 11.53
C VAL A 14 25.53 49.61 12.10
N THR A 15 26.44 48.79 12.63
CA THR A 15 26.08 47.52 13.26
C THR A 15 25.16 47.72 14.46
N ASP A 16 25.38 48.72 15.30
CA ASP A 16 24.52 49.02 16.45
C ASP A 16 23.09 49.37 16.03
N ARG A 17 22.92 50.16 14.94
CA ARG A 17 21.60 50.47 14.37
C ARG A 17 20.91 49.24 13.80
N ILE A 18 21.65 48.38 13.10
CA ILE A 18 21.12 47.14 12.53
C ILE A 18 20.70 46.18 13.66
N HIS A 19 21.56 45.96 14.66
CA HIS A 19 21.23 45.12 15.81
C HIS A 19 20.03 45.64 16.58
N LYS A 20 19.91 46.97 16.77
CA LYS A 20 18.73 47.56 17.40
C LYS A 20 17.45 47.36 16.58
N ALA A 21 17.52 47.48 15.26
CA ALA A 21 16.36 47.33 14.38
C ALA A 21 15.87 45.88 14.25
N TYR A 22 16.77 44.90 14.39
CA TYR A 22 16.47 43.47 14.22
C TYR A 22 16.54 42.66 15.52
N LYS A 23 16.64 43.32 16.69
CA LYS A 23 16.78 42.65 17.99
C LYS A 23 15.70 41.60 18.25
N ASP A 24 14.45 41.94 17.93
CA ASP A 24 13.28 41.08 18.19
C ASP A 24 12.89 40.24 16.96
N LYS A 25 13.72 40.25 15.89
CA LYS A 25 13.52 39.41 14.72
C LYS A 25 14.48 38.24 14.75
N ASN A 26 13.93 37.05 14.95
CA ASN A 26 14.68 35.81 14.78
C ASN A 26 15.22 35.72 13.35
N LYS A 27 16.51 35.39 13.24
CA LYS A 27 17.18 35.19 11.94
C LYS A 27 16.52 34.08 11.12
N TYR A 28 16.01 33.06 11.80
CA TYR A 28 15.37 31.90 11.21
C TYR A 28 13.91 31.81 11.66
N ARG A 29 13.05 31.27 10.80
CA ARG A 29 11.63 31.06 11.09
C ARG A 29 11.39 29.93 12.11
N PHE A 30 12.37 29.06 12.28
CA PHE A 30 12.33 27.88 13.16
C PHE A 30 13.54 27.89 14.08
N GLU A 31 13.35 27.30 15.26
CA GLU A 31 14.38 27.06 16.26
C GLU A 31 14.51 25.56 16.53
N ILE A 32 15.68 25.15 16.97
CA ILE A 32 15.90 23.78 17.42
C ILE A 32 15.52 23.76 18.90
N MET A 33 14.39 23.13 19.21
CA MET A 33 13.96 22.86 20.59
C MET A 33 14.77 21.69 21.17
N GLY A 34 14.90 21.63 22.50
CA GLY A 34 15.51 20.49 23.16
C GLY A 34 14.56 19.29 23.29
N GLU A 35 15.08 18.20 23.84
CA GLU A 35 14.36 16.93 24.00
C GLU A 35 13.22 17.02 25.04
N GLU A 36 13.16 18.08 25.85
CA GLU A 36 12.09 18.32 26.82
C GLU A 36 10.70 18.44 26.19
N GLU A 37 10.64 18.74 24.90
CA GLU A 37 9.40 18.84 24.13
C GLU A 37 8.94 17.48 23.54
N ILE A 38 9.72 16.42 23.78
CA ILE A 38 9.49 15.08 23.24
C ILE A 38 9.20 14.10 24.39
N ALA A 39 8.05 13.43 24.34
CA ALA A 39 7.74 12.28 25.18
C ALA A 39 8.01 10.99 24.40
N PHE A 40 9.04 10.25 24.77
CA PHE A 40 9.32 8.92 24.22
C PHE A 40 8.90 7.84 25.21
N LYS A 41 7.95 6.98 24.84
CA LYS A 41 7.47 5.86 25.69
C LYS A 41 7.56 4.54 24.94
N MET A 42 8.26 3.59 25.53
CA MET A 42 8.30 2.19 25.06
C MET A 42 7.12 1.44 25.68
N ILE A 43 6.15 1.02 24.86
CA ILE A 43 4.95 0.33 25.31
C ILE A 43 5.22 -1.16 25.40
N ARG A 44 5.13 -1.73 26.59
CA ARG A 44 5.33 -3.17 26.85
C ARG A 44 3.99 -3.89 27.01
N THR A 45 4.01 -5.22 27.15
CA THR A 45 2.78 -6.02 27.27
C THR A 45 2.08 -5.96 28.63
N ASN A 46 2.58 -5.17 29.60
CA ASN A 46 1.96 -5.04 30.92
C ASN A 46 0.92 -3.92 30.91
N VAL A 47 -0.37 -4.29 30.99
CA VAL A 47 -1.50 -3.35 30.91
C VAL A 47 -1.39 -2.24 31.95
N SER A 48 -1.14 -2.57 33.22
CA SER A 48 -1.07 -1.58 34.31
C SER A 48 0.04 -0.55 34.09
N HIS A 49 1.20 -1.00 33.61
CA HIS A 49 2.31 -0.10 33.28
C HIS A 49 1.96 0.81 32.10
N VAL A 50 1.34 0.26 31.05
CA VAL A 50 0.93 1.04 29.88
C VAL A 50 -0.09 2.12 30.25
N VAL A 51 -1.12 1.79 31.03
CA VAL A 51 -2.11 2.78 31.49
C VAL A 51 -1.42 3.93 32.23
N GLY A 52 -0.51 3.61 33.17
CA GLY A 52 0.24 4.65 33.89
C GLY A 52 1.12 5.52 32.96
N GLN A 53 1.73 4.94 31.93
CA GLN A 53 2.51 5.71 30.94
C GLN A 53 1.63 6.64 30.09
N LEU A 54 0.43 6.19 29.71
CA LEU A 54 -0.51 6.97 28.90
C LEU A 54 -1.17 8.08 29.72
N ASP A 55 -1.48 7.82 30.99
CA ASP A 55 -1.98 8.83 31.90
C ASP A 55 -0.94 9.91 32.20
N ASP A 56 0.35 9.56 32.29
CA ASP A 56 1.44 10.54 32.39
C ASP A 56 1.50 11.47 31.17
N ILE A 57 1.29 10.93 29.96
CA ILE A 57 1.23 11.74 28.74
C ILE A 57 0.04 12.70 28.77
N ARG A 58 -1.13 12.24 29.23
CA ARG A 58 -2.32 13.11 29.38
C ARG A 58 -2.09 14.21 30.40
N LYS A 59 -1.43 13.89 31.51
CA LYS A 59 -1.13 14.85 32.58
C LYS A 59 -0.07 15.88 32.16
N ASN A 60 0.92 15.46 31.39
CA ASN A 60 2.08 16.28 31.00
C ASN A 60 2.20 16.34 29.47
N PRO A 61 1.33 17.12 28.79
CA PRO A 61 1.32 17.18 27.33
C PRO A 61 2.64 17.75 26.79
N ARG A 62 3.24 17.05 25.84
CA ARG A 62 4.46 17.44 25.11
C ARG A 62 4.12 17.71 23.64
N LYS A 63 4.92 18.54 22.97
CA LYS A 63 4.71 18.84 21.54
C LYS A 63 4.80 17.59 20.66
N PHE A 64 5.71 16.68 20.99
CA PHE A 64 5.89 15.43 20.27
C PHE A 64 5.72 14.25 21.22
N VAL A 65 4.91 13.28 20.84
CA VAL A 65 4.74 12.02 21.57
C VAL A 65 5.09 10.86 20.64
N CYS A 66 6.08 10.06 21.02
CA CYS A 66 6.49 8.87 20.30
C CYS A 66 6.20 7.65 21.18
N LEU A 67 5.27 6.81 20.72
CA LEU A 67 4.97 5.53 21.34
C LEU A 67 5.61 4.43 20.50
N ASN A 68 6.56 3.70 21.07
CA ASN A 68 7.18 2.56 20.39
C ASN A 68 6.49 1.26 20.79
N ASP A 69 6.19 0.40 19.81
CA ASP A 69 5.57 -0.89 20.05
C ASP A 69 6.62 -1.93 20.47
N ASN A 70 6.73 -2.17 21.79
CA ASN A 70 7.53 -3.24 22.39
C ASN A 70 6.64 -4.32 23.00
N ILE A 71 5.44 -4.51 22.46
CA ILE A 71 4.49 -5.50 22.95
C ILE A 71 4.92 -6.87 22.43
N ASP A 72 5.05 -7.84 23.33
CA ASP A 72 5.03 -9.26 22.97
C ASP A 72 3.62 -9.64 22.49
N HIS A 73 3.43 -9.67 21.16
CA HIS A 73 2.13 -9.95 20.55
C HIS A 73 1.61 -11.38 20.77
N ASN A 74 2.45 -12.30 21.26
CA ASN A 74 2.03 -13.67 21.59
C ASN A 74 1.48 -13.77 23.02
N HIS A 75 1.69 -12.76 23.85
CA HIS A 75 1.21 -12.75 25.22
C HIS A 75 -0.31 -12.48 25.29
N LYS A 76 -1.00 -13.13 26.23
CA LYS A 76 -2.46 -13.00 26.43
C LYS A 76 -2.94 -11.54 26.58
N ASP A 77 -2.13 -10.71 27.25
CA ASP A 77 -2.48 -9.31 27.55
C ASP A 77 -2.24 -8.37 26.36
N ALA A 78 -1.60 -8.83 25.28
CA ALA A 78 -1.28 -7.99 24.12
C ALA A 78 -2.53 -7.37 23.47
N GLN A 79 -3.64 -8.12 23.46
CA GLN A 79 -4.91 -7.61 22.92
C GLN A 79 -5.48 -6.50 23.78
N THR A 80 -5.39 -6.63 25.10
CA THR A 80 -5.82 -5.60 26.06
C THR A 80 -4.96 -4.34 25.91
N VAL A 81 -3.64 -4.49 25.80
CA VAL A 81 -2.73 -3.35 25.56
C VAL A 81 -3.07 -2.63 24.25
N LYS A 82 -3.35 -3.36 23.16
CA LYS A 82 -3.77 -2.78 21.88
C LYS A 82 -5.09 -2.01 21.99
N ALA A 83 -6.06 -2.54 22.75
CA ALA A 83 -7.34 -1.88 22.98
C ALA A 83 -7.16 -0.57 23.77
N VAL A 84 -6.33 -0.59 24.82
CA VAL A 84 -6.00 0.61 25.62
C VAL A 84 -5.29 1.68 24.79
N LEU A 85 -4.32 1.28 23.96
CA LEU A 85 -3.65 2.21 23.05
C LEU A 85 -4.63 2.85 22.06
N ARG A 86 -5.54 2.06 21.49
CA ARG A 86 -6.56 2.58 20.56
C ARG A 86 -7.46 3.60 21.27
N ASP A 87 -7.95 3.28 22.46
CA ASP A 87 -8.78 4.19 23.25
C ASP A 87 -8.04 5.50 23.58
N PHE A 88 -6.75 5.41 23.93
CA PHE A 88 -5.91 6.60 24.10
C PHE A 88 -5.84 7.45 22.83
N TYR A 89 -5.52 6.87 21.67
CA TYR A 89 -5.45 7.63 20.42
C TYR A 89 -6.80 8.22 20.03
N GLU A 90 -7.90 7.47 20.12
CA GLU A 90 -9.25 7.98 19.80
C GLU A 90 -9.69 9.10 20.75
N SER A 91 -9.22 9.09 22.01
CA SER A 91 -9.50 10.15 22.98
C SER A 91 -8.74 11.46 22.71
N VAL A 92 -7.50 11.37 22.19
CA VAL A 92 -6.63 12.53 21.93
C VAL A 92 -6.80 13.03 20.49
N PHE A 93 -7.10 12.13 19.56
CA PHE A 93 -7.22 12.37 18.12
C PHE A 93 -8.54 11.76 17.61
N PRO A 94 -9.69 12.42 17.86
CA PRO A 94 -10.99 11.90 17.50
C PRO A 94 -11.24 11.86 15.98
N ILE A 95 -10.44 12.60 15.22
CA ILE A 95 -10.53 12.63 13.75
C ILE A 95 -9.38 11.76 13.20
N PRO A 96 -9.69 10.69 12.45
CA PRO A 96 -8.66 9.83 11.89
C PRO A 96 -7.83 10.58 10.85
N SER A 97 -6.54 10.25 10.80
CA SER A 97 -5.63 10.77 9.79
C SER A 97 -6.04 10.31 8.38
N GLN A 98 -5.74 11.13 7.36
CA GLN A 98 -5.90 10.74 5.95
C GLN A 98 -5.10 9.50 5.55
N PHE A 99 -4.10 9.13 6.35
CA PHE A 99 -3.27 7.96 6.15
C PHE A 99 -3.78 6.72 6.90
N GLU A 100 -4.82 6.86 7.73
CA GLU A 100 -5.44 5.73 8.41
C GLU A 100 -6.41 5.00 7.48
N LEU A 101 -6.46 3.68 7.63
CA LEU A 101 -7.46 2.86 6.95
C LEU A 101 -8.82 2.99 7.65
N PRO A 102 -9.94 2.87 6.92
CA PRO A 102 -11.25 2.75 7.55
C PRO A 102 -11.30 1.56 8.52
N ARG A 103 -12.20 1.60 9.51
CA ARG A 103 -12.23 0.64 10.63
C ARG A 103 -12.39 -0.83 10.20
N GLU A 104 -13.02 -1.07 9.06
CA GLU A 104 -13.27 -2.40 8.50
C GLU A 104 -12.06 -2.95 7.73
N TYR A 105 -11.10 -2.08 7.40
CA TYR A 105 -9.93 -2.43 6.62
C TYR A 105 -8.72 -2.61 7.52
N ARG A 106 -7.94 -3.65 7.22
CA ARG A 106 -6.62 -3.87 7.78
C ARG A 106 -5.61 -3.91 6.66
N ASN A 107 -4.42 -3.38 6.94
CA ASN A 107 -3.33 -3.52 5.99
C ASN A 107 -2.95 -5.00 5.91
N ARG A 108 -3.17 -5.60 4.74
CA ARG A 108 -2.88 -7.02 4.49
C ARG A 108 -1.38 -7.28 4.29
N PHE A 109 -0.65 -6.29 3.78
CA PHE A 109 0.74 -6.44 3.39
C PHE A 109 1.59 -5.44 4.16
N LEU A 110 2.53 -5.94 4.95
CA LEU A 110 3.43 -5.05 5.69
C LEU A 110 4.45 -4.42 4.74
N HIS A 111 4.88 -5.19 3.73
CA HIS A 111 5.93 -4.80 2.79
C HIS A 111 5.43 -4.69 1.34
N MET A 112 6.07 -3.81 0.56
CA MET A 112 5.66 -3.54 -0.82
C MET A 112 5.85 -4.75 -1.75
N HIS A 113 6.86 -5.59 -1.52
CA HIS A 113 7.11 -6.77 -2.35
C HIS A 113 5.98 -7.80 -2.22
N GLU A 114 5.44 -8.02 -1.02
CA GLU A 114 4.33 -8.96 -0.78
C GLU A 114 3.09 -8.55 -1.57
N LEU A 115 2.80 -7.23 -1.60
CA LEU A 115 1.72 -6.66 -2.38
C LEU A 115 1.95 -6.87 -3.89
N GLN A 116 3.18 -6.69 -4.37
CA GLN A 116 3.55 -6.88 -5.78
C GLN A 116 3.40 -8.34 -6.20
N GLU A 117 3.94 -9.28 -5.41
CA GLU A 117 3.80 -10.72 -5.64
C GLU A 117 2.32 -11.14 -5.68
N TRP A 118 1.53 -10.65 -4.73
CA TRP A 118 0.10 -10.92 -4.69
C TRP A 118 -0.63 -10.36 -5.91
N ARG A 119 -0.29 -9.14 -6.37
CA ARG A 119 -0.86 -8.55 -7.60
C ARG A 119 -0.54 -9.41 -8.81
N VAL A 120 0.73 -9.79 -9.00
CA VAL A 120 1.16 -10.64 -10.12
C VAL A 120 0.44 -11.99 -10.11
N TYR A 121 0.35 -12.63 -8.95
CA TYR A 121 -0.39 -13.89 -8.81
C TYR A 121 -1.86 -13.74 -9.21
N ARG A 122 -2.53 -12.71 -8.67
CA ARG A 122 -3.95 -12.44 -8.95
C ARG A 122 -4.17 -12.12 -10.44
N ASP A 123 -3.26 -11.39 -11.07
CA ASP A 123 -3.40 -11.02 -12.47
C ASP A 123 -3.19 -12.23 -13.40
N LYS A 124 -2.25 -13.12 -13.07
CA LYS A 124 -2.12 -14.44 -13.74
C LYS A 124 -3.40 -15.28 -13.59
N LEU A 125 -3.94 -15.36 -12.38
CA LEU A 125 -5.17 -16.13 -12.12
C LEU A 125 -6.36 -15.56 -12.91
N LYS A 126 -6.52 -14.24 -12.93
CA LYS A 126 -7.55 -13.57 -13.75
C LYS A 126 -7.38 -13.87 -15.22
N PHE A 127 -6.16 -13.77 -15.75
CA PHE A 127 -5.87 -14.10 -17.14
C PHE A 127 -6.30 -15.52 -17.49
N TRP A 128 -5.86 -16.52 -16.72
CA TRP A 128 -6.25 -17.92 -16.94
C TRP A 128 -7.76 -18.14 -16.83
N THR A 129 -8.42 -17.51 -15.84
CA THR A 129 -9.88 -17.58 -15.67
C THR A 129 -10.60 -17.02 -16.90
N HIS A 130 -10.13 -15.89 -17.46
CA HIS A 130 -10.73 -15.30 -18.66
C HIS A 130 -10.48 -16.18 -19.90
N CYS A 131 -9.29 -16.76 -20.05
CA CYS A 131 -9.01 -17.72 -21.12
C CYS A 131 -9.94 -18.93 -21.05
N VAL A 132 -10.12 -19.53 -19.88
CA VAL A 132 -11.03 -20.68 -19.68
C VAL A 132 -12.49 -20.29 -19.95
N LEU A 133 -12.93 -19.12 -19.48
CA LEU A 133 -14.29 -18.66 -19.74
C LEU A 133 -14.53 -18.45 -21.24
N ALA A 134 -13.57 -17.84 -21.95
CA ALA A 134 -13.65 -17.63 -23.38
C ALA A 134 -13.68 -18.95 -24.16
N THR A 135 -12.86 -19.94 -23.79
CA THR A 135 -12.89 -21.25 -24.45
C THR A 135 -14.20 -21.98 -24.20
N LEU A 136 -14.78 -21.90 -23.00
CA LEU A 136 -16.10 -22.46 -22.71
C LEU A 136 -17.20 -21.80 -23.54
N ILE A 137 -17.20 -20.48 -23.66
CA ILE A 137 -18.18 -19.74 -24.50
C ILE A 137 -18.04 -20.14 -25.97
N ILE A 138 -16.80 -20.22 -26.48
CA ILE A 138 -16.54 -20.62 -27.86
C ILE A 138 -17.02 -22.06 -28.09
N PHE A 139 -16.72 -22.96 -27.16
CA PHE A 139 -17.14 -24.36 -27.22
C PHE A 139 -18.67 -24.49 -27.25
N THR A 140 -19.39 -23.79 -26.37
CA THR A 140 -20.87 -23.84 -26.35
C THR A 140 -21.48 -23.30 -27.64
N VAL A 141 -20.95 -22.21 -28.21
CA VAL A 141 -21.37 -21.69 -29.52
C VAL A 141 -21.10 -22.71 -30.62
N PHE A 142 -19.91 -23.31 -30.67
CA PHE A 142 -19.58 -24.34 -31.65
C PHE A 142 -20.49 -25.57 -31.55
N SER A 143 -20.79 -26.03 -30.33
CA SER A 143 -21.70 -27.15 -30.13
C SER A 143 -23.13 -26.80 -30.55
N PHE A 144 -23.60 -25.59 -30.28
CA PHE A 144 -24.95 -25.15 -30.67
C PHE A 144 -25.11 -25.04 -32.19
N PHE A 145 -24.09 -24.55 -32.90
CA PHE A 145 -24.10 -24.40 -34.36
C PHE A 145 -23.44 -25.56 -35.11
N ALA A 146 -23.11 -26.67 -34.43
CA ALA A 146 -22.32 -27.77 -34.98
C ALA A 146 -22.91 -28.32 -36.29
N GLU A 147 -24.22 -28.56 -36.33
CA GLU A 147 -24.91 -29.07 -37.53
C GLU A 147 -24.88 -28.08 -38.70
N GLN A 148 -25.11 -26.79 -38.44
CA GLN A 148 -25.05 -25.75 -39.47
C GLN A 148 -23.61 -25.56 -40.01
N LEU A 149 -22.62 -25.64 -39.12
CA LEU A 149 -21.20 -25.56 -39.48
C LEU A 149 -20.73 -26.79 -40.26
N ILE A 150 -21.19 -28.00 -39.91
CA ILE A 150 -20.90 -29.23 -40.64
C ILE A 150 -21.55 -29.18 -42.04
N ALA A 151 -22.79 -28.71 -42.15
CA ALA A 151 -23.47 -28.53 -43.43
C ALA A 151 -22.74 -27.51 -44.32
N LEU A 152 -22.30 -26.39 -43.76
CA LEU A 152 -21.51 -25.38 -44.47
C LEU A 152 -20.15 -25.93 -44.92
N LYS A 153 -19.45 -26.67 -44.06
CA LYS A 153 -18.17 -27.32 -44.39
C LYS A 153 -18.31 -28.32 -45.53
N ARG A 154 -19.38 -29.14 -45.53
CA ARG A 154 -19.67 -30.10 -46.62
C ARG A 154 -19.97 -29.40 -47.94
N LYS A 155 -20.55 -28.20 -47.90
CA LYS A 155 -20.84 -27.38 -49.09
C LYS A 155 -19.60 -26.71 -49.67
N ILE A 156 -18.67 -26.25 -48.81
CA ILE A 156 -17.44 -25.56 -49.22
C ILE A 156 -16.34 -26.55 -49.66
N PHE A 157 -16.23 -27.71 -49.00
CA PHE A 157 -15.29 -28.77 -49.37
C PHE A 157 -16.05 -30.05 -49.79
N PRO A 158 -16.56 -30.12 -51.03
CA PRO A 158 -17.15 -31.34 -51.55
C PRO A 158 -16.09 -32.44 -51.62
N ARG A 159 -16.35 -33.56 -50.92
CA ARG A 159 -15.45 -34.72 -50.87
C ARG A 159 -15.28 -35.27 -52.28
N ARG A 160 -14.08 -35.17 -52.87
CA ARG A 160 -13.75 -35.84 -54.15
C ARG A 160 -13.94 -37.35 -53.94
N ARG A 161 -14.96 -37.95 -54.57
CA ARG A 161 -15.10 -39.41 -54.64
C ARG A 161 -13.94 -39.93 -55.49
N ILE A 162 -12.97 -40.60 -54.85
CA ILE A 162 -12.01 -41.43 -55.57
C ILE A 162 -12.78 -42.67 -56.05
N HIS A 163 -13.02 -42.75 -57.36
CA HIS A 163 -13.56 -43.95 -57.98
C HIS A 163 -12.48 -45.03 -57.88
N LYS A 164 -12.67 -46.04 -57.04
CA LYS A 164 -11.82 -47.24 -57.03
C LYS A 164 -12.23 -48.04 -58.27
N GLU A 165 -11.40 -48.06 -59.31
CA GLU A 165 -11.60 -48.96 -60.44
C GLU A 165 -11.56 -50.40 -59.94
N ALA A 166 -12.60 -51.17 -60.32
CA ALA A 166 -12.69 -52.58 -60.04
C ALA A 166 -11.70 -53.33 -60.94
N SER A 167 -10.74 -54.03 -60.33
CA SER A 167 -9.86 -54.98 -61.01
C SER A 167 -10.69 -56.15 -61.54
N PRO A 168 -10.64 -56.50 -62.84
CA PRO A 168 -11.31 -57.69 -63.32
C PRO A 168 -10.41 -58.90 -63.08
N ASP A 169 -10.91 -59.84 -62.29
CA ASP A 169 -10.43 -61.22 -62.28
C ASP A 169 -10.43 -61.81 -63.70
N ARG A 170 -9.29 -62.37 -64.12
CA ARG A 170 -9.26 -63.43 -65.13
C ARG A 170 -8.32 -64.55 -64.70
N ILE A 171 -8.93 -65.53 -64.04
CA ILE A 171 -8.52 -66.93 -64.02
C ILE A 171 -8.69 -67.49 -65.45
N LYS A 172 -7.69 -68.21 -65.99
CA LYS A 172 -7.83 -69.62 -66.47
C LYS A 172 -6.65 -70.11 -67.34
N VAL A 173 -6.18 -71.29 -66.92
CA VAL A 173 -5.35 -72.36 -67.55
C VAL A 173 -3.87 -72.06 -67.77
#